data_AF-A0A6V8SIR7-F1
#
_entry.id   AF-A0A6V8SIR7-F1
#
_cell.length_a   1.000
_cell.length_b   1.000
_cell.length_c   1.000
_cell.angle_alpha   90.00
_cell.angle_beta   90.00
_cell.angle_gamma   90.00
#
_symmetry.space_group_name_H-M   'P 1'
#
loop_
_entity.id
_entity.type
_entity.pdbx_description
1 polymer ?
#
loop_
_entity_poly.entity_id
_entity_poly.type
_entity_poly.pdbx_seq_one_letter_code
_entity_poly.pdbx_strand_id
1 'polypeptide(L)'
;MGKKKIANLSKESLFEMGDALKTQFYQLNSLEEERDDILSGIDAINQNNQESSLLLEEAEEIVDSLLSNMESLESFVLDEIVVNLEDVEETEKVTIKKTASIRTNNNWQDYLEEYSNYAKQNSMDLTFDPFVTSLSQREYEKLKNEINDEFAKKTSIINKTDLSFLAIATALQVTKALVFPIVSQKVGYGEGFDKEGRKNHNDKSIKEEEKKSKDKFRDTNTNEGNENGEWMEILYRKPIFDTTKGSPDIGINMEGGYHRIHTLGHDPVLGWIFGTSNILTDTITMDTFATYQGARDPIRITPERVSLIDLFDRTIEKVKAGTLNLPAALAAEKIHLKSDEFTKAGLPVPILETIAPKLAGNLYKSQYDALCLSRDLKVIGTSAAISMLIDIIIGLVHSLYYDADKDGTKDMFEVRTRKILLISNTIATTSNLILSAVTKNPKNLDIGGLLVTLSHLFCDTRFIVNVKKEFIENRIYEKIEDELKAIDENQDKLFAYEYNNSKGIQFL
;
A
#
# COMPACT_ATOMS: atom_id res chain seq x y z
N MET A 1 3.56 16.48 -19.25
CA MET A 1 4.96 16.03 -19.01
C MET A 1 5.13 14.63 -19.58
N GLY A 2 5.96 14.45 -20.61
CA GLY A 2 6.43 13.11 -20.97
C GLY A 2 7.24 12.55 -19.80
N LYS A 3 7.25 11.22 -19.61
CA LYS A 3 8.10 10.57 -18.61
C LYS A 3 9.54 11.08 -18.79
N LYS A 4 9.98 12.03 -17.95
CA LYS A 4 11.39 12.40 -17.87
C LYS A 4 12.13 11.10 -17.50
N LYS A 5 13.28 10.86 -18.14
CA LYS A 5 14.13 9.71 -17.82
C LYS A 5 14.45 9.79 -16.33
N ILE A 6 13.87 8.89 -15.54
CA ILE A 6 14.24 8.71 -14.14
C ILE A 6 15.69 8.23 -14.18
N ALA A 7 16.61 9.06 -13.69
CA ALA A 7 17.94 8.56 -13.37
C ALA A 7 17.76 7.60 -12.20
N ASN A 8 17.89 6.29 -12.46
CA ASN A 8 17.93 5.26 -11.43
C ASN A 8 19.28 5.37 -10.68
N LEU A 9 19.46 6.45 -9.93
CA LEU A 9 20.60 6.61 -9.03
C LEU A 9 20.43 5.62 -7.88
N SER A 10 21.49 4.87 -7.57
CA SER A 10 21.48 4.03 -6.37
C SER A 10 21.46 4.91 -5.13
N LYS A 11 21.00 4.36 -4.00
CA LYS A 11 21.09 5.05 -2.71
C LYS A 11 22.53 5.49 -2.43
N GLU A 12 23.49 4.64 -2.75
CA GLU A 12 24.93 4.90 -2.57
C GLU A 12 25.37 6.13 -3.36
N SER A 13 25.04 6.22 -4.65
CA SER A 13 25.38 7.37 -5.48
C SER A 13 24.75 8.68 -5.01
N LEU A 14 23.53 8.62 -4.43
CA LEU A 14 22.91 9.80 -3.83
C LEU A 14 23.67 10.29 -2.60
N PHE A 15 24.09 9.37 -1.72
CA PHE A 15 24.86 9.72 -0.54
C PHE A 15 26.26 10.26 -0.92
N GLU A 16 26.93 9.64 -1.89
CA GLU A 16 28.20 10.15 -2.43
C GLU A 16 28.07 11.58 -2.97
N MET A 17 27.02 11.87 -3.73
CA MET A 17 26.74 13.23 -4.22
C MET A 17 26.44 14.21 -3.08
N GLY A 18 25.72 13.76 -2.04
CA GLY A 18 25.41 14.57 -0.87
C GLY A 18 26.66 14.93 -0.05
N ASP A 19 27.54 13.97 0.18
CA ASP A 19 28.80 14.17 0.90
C ASP A 19 29.76 15.10 0.14
N ALA A 20 29.81 14.93 -1.18
CA ALA A 20 30.56 15.81 -2.06
C ALA A 20 30.03 17.26 -2.00
N LEU A 21 28.70 17.46 -2.07
CA LEU A 21 28.06 18.77 -1.92
C LEU A 21 28.36 19.42 -0.57
N LYS A 22 28.23 18.65 0.53
CA LYS A 22 28.55 19.13 1.89
C LYS A 22 29.99 19.61 1.99
N THR A 23 30.91 18.86 1.37
CA THR A 23 32.34 19.19 1.33
C THR A 23 32.61 20.45 0.51
N GLN A 24 31.98 20.58 -0.66
CA GLN A 24 32.06 21.79 -1.48
C GLN A 24 31.49 23.02 -0.77
N PHE A 25 30.38 22.88 -0.04
CA PHE A 25 29.81 23.98 0.74
C PHE A 25 30.76 24.47 1.83
N TYR A 26 31.41 23.53 2.54
CA TYR A 26 32.46 23.89 3.50
C TYR A 26 33.64 24.60 2.83
N GLN A 27 34.08 24.11 1.66
CA GLN A 27 35.13 24.75 0.89
C GLN A 27 34.74 26.17 0.45
N LEU A 28 33.48 26.38 0.07
CA LEU A 28 32.97 27.71 -0.28
C LEU A 28 32.99 28.66 0.92
N ASN A 29 32.54 28.20 2.09
CA ASN A 29 32.58 29.03 3.31
C ASN A 29 34.03 29.37 3.69
N SER A 30 34.96 28.42 3.56
CA SER A 30 36.40 28.68 3.76
C SER A 30 36.93 29.74 2.77
N LEU A 31 36.45 29.76 1.53
CA LEU A 31 36.81 30.80 0.56
C LEU A 31 36.20 32.17 0.91
N GLU A 32 35.00 32.20 1.46
CA GLU A 32 34.40 33.44 1.97
C GLU A 32 35.18 34.00 3.16
N GLU A 33 35.62 33.13 4.09
CA GLU A 33 36.52 33.51 5.18
C GLU A 33 37.85 34.03 4.65
N GLU A 34 38.46 33.35 3.67
CA GLU A 34 39.69 33.82 3.03
C GLU A 34 39.51 35.19 2.35
N ARG A 35 38.37 35.41 1.67
CA ARG A 35 38.02 36.71 1.09
C ARG A 35 37.92 37.78 2.17
N ASP A 36 37.27 37.49 3.28
CA ASP A 36 37.06 38.45 4.37
C ASP A 36 38.38 38.77 5.09
N ASP A 37 39.27 37.78 5.25
CA ASP A 37 40.65 37.97 5.71
C ASP A 37 41.44 38.89 4.75
N ILE A 38 41.30 38.68 3.43
CA ILE A 38 41.94 39.53 2.40
C ILE A 38 41.40 40.96 2.46
N LEU A 39 40.08 41.13 2.54
CA LEU A 39 39.45 42.46 2.62
C LEU A 39 39.92 43.21 3.87
N SER A 40 39.94 42.53 5.02
CA SER A 40 40.46 43.09 6.27
C SER A 40 41.94 43.48 6.14
N GLY A 41 42.73 42.66 5.46
CA GLY A 41 44.14 42.97 5.16
C GLY A 41 44.31 44.16 4.23
N ILE A 42 43.47 44.31 3.20
CA ILE A 42 43.46 45.47 2.30
C ILE A 42 43.12 46.75 3.07
N ASP A 43 42.11 46.69 3.94
CA ASP A 43 41.70 47.82 4.77
C ASP A 43 42.82 48.27 5.71
N ALA A 44 43.51 47.31 6.34
CA ALA A 44 44.69 47.60 7.17
C ALA A 44 45.84 48.25 6.39
N ILE A 45 46.12 47.78 5.16
CA ILE A 45 47.14 48.39 4.29
C ILE A 45 46.74 49.81 3.90
N ASN A 46 45.47 50.04 3.56
CA ASN A 46 44.97 51.36 3.20
C ASN A 46 45.10 52.35 4.36
N GLN A 47 44.79 51.90 5.58
CA GLN A 47 44.97 52.70 6.79
C GLN A 47 46.45 53.04 7.02
N ASN A 48 47.35 52.06 6.94
CA ASN A 48 48.80 52.30 7.08
C ASN A 48 49.35 53.27 6.02
N ASN A 49 48.86 53.18 4.78
CA ASN A 49 49.26 54.10 3.72
C ASN A 49 48.77 55.55 3.98
N GLN A 50 47.57 55.70 4.57
CA GLN A 50 47.08 57.02 5.00
C GLN A 50 47.94 57.59 6.13
N GLU A 51 48.24 56.78 7.15
CA GLU A 51 49.11 57.19 8.27
C GLU A 51 50.53 57.54 7.80
N SER A 52 51.10 56.73 6.91
CA SER A 52 52.42 57.02 6.30
C SER A 52 52.40 58.31 5.47
N SER A 53 51.30 58.64 4.80
CA SER A 53 51.18 59.88 4.03
C SER A 53 51.13 61.10 4.95
N LEU A 54 50.45 61.00 6.10
CA LEU A 54 50.40 62.05 7.11
C LEU A 54 51.78 62.31 7.74
N LEU A 55 52.52 61.25 8.06
CA LEU A 55 53.90 61.36 8.59
C LEU A 55 54.85 61.99 7.56
N LEU A 56 54.63 61.75 6.26
CA LEU A 56 55.44 62.33 5.19
C LEU A 56 55.17 63.83 5.06
N GLU A 57 53.91 64.24 5.17
CA GLU A 57 53.50 65.65 5.20
C GLU A 57 54.10 66.38 6.43
N GLU A 58 54.06 65.76 7.61
CA GLU A 58 54.68 66.31 8.83
C GLU A 58 56.22 66.41 8.72
N ALA A 59 56.87 65.42 8.11
CA ALA A 59 58.31 65.47 7.86
C ALA A 59 58.69 66.57 6.86
N GLU A 60 57.89 66.79 5.81
CA GLU A 60 58.08 67.89 4.86
C GLU A 60 57.94 69.26 5.55
N GLU A 61 56.95 69.44 6.43
CA GLU A 61 56.81 70.68 7.23
C GLU A 61 58.01 70.93 8.15
N ILE A 62 58.54 69.88 8.79
CA ILE A 62 59.73 69.99 9.65
C ILE A 62 60.97 70.37 8.83
N VAL A 63 61.15 69.78 7.63
CA VAL A 63 62.26 70.09 6.74
C VAL A 63 62.18 71.53 6.22
N ASP A 64 60.99 72.01 5.85
CA ASP A 64 60.76 73.39 5.44
C ASP A 64 61.00 74.39 6.60
N SER A 65 60.60 74.02 7.81
CA SER A 65 60.92 74.77 9.03
C SER A 65 62.44 74.83 9.31
N LEU A 66 63.17 73.73 9.11
CA LEU A 66 64.63 73.68 9.23
C LEU A 66 65.33 74.52 8.15
N LEU A 67 64.86 74.47 6.91
CA LEU A 67 65.42 75.22 5.78
C LEU A 67 65.19 76.73 5.93
N SER A 68 64.03 77.14 6.43
CA SER A 68 63.69 78.54 6.68
C SER A 68 64.43 79.15 7.89
N ASN A 69 64.83 78.33 8.86
CA ASN A 69 65.60 78.77 10.04
C ASN A 69 67.14 78.72 9.86
N MET A 70 67.64 78.30 8.69
CA MET A 70 69.08 78.13 8.43
C MET A 70 69.86 79.46 8.28
N GLU A 71 69.16 80.60 8.22
CA GLU A 71 69.78 81.95 8.18
C GLU A 71 70.11 82.52 9.59
N SER A 72 69.67 81.90 10.69
CA SER A 72 70.00 82.36 12.05
C SER A 72 70.56 81.24 12.92
N LEU A 73 71.84 80.92 12.75
CA LEU A 73 72.54 80.03 13.67
C LEU A 73 73.12 80.82 14.85
N GLU A 74 72.41 80.82 15.97
CA GLU A 74 73.03 80.81 17.30
C GLU A 74 72.18 80.00 18.29
N SER A 75 72.65 78.78 18.57
CA SER A 75 72.13 77.78 19.53
C SER A 75 70.74 77.19 19.24
N PHE A 76 70.68 76.23 18.31
CA PHE A 76 69.57 75.28 18.24
C PHE A 76 69.95 74.00 18.99
N VAL A 77 69.19 73.66 20.02
CA VAL A 77 69.43 72.52 20.92
C VAL A 77 69.03 71.24 20.21
N LEU A 78 70.01 70.36 20.00
CA LEU A 78 69.85 69.04 19.35
C LEU A 78 69.15 67.99 20.24
N ASP A 79 68.75 68.34 21.47
CA ASP A 79 68.14 67.40 22.43
C ASP A 79 66.60 67.29 22.30
N GLU A 80 65.93 68.15 21.53
CA GLU A 80 64.46 68.15 21.42
C GLU A 80 63.92 67.46 20.14
N ILE A 81 64.81 67.07 19.22
CA ILE A 81 64.48 66.28 18.02
C ILE A 81 65.11 64.88 18.13
N VAL A 82 64.92 64.24 19.28
CA VAL A 82 64.93 62.77 19.33
C VAL A 82 63.47 62.36 19.33
N VAL A 83 62.89 62.24 18.12
CA VAL A 83 61.66 61.46 17.96
C VAL A 83 62.02 60.05 18.43
N ASN A 84 61.34 59.60 19.48
CA ASN A 84 61.40 58.23 19.96
C ASN A 84 61.03 57.30 18.79
N LEU A 85 62.04 56.78 18.10
CA LEU A 85 61.91 55.71 17.10
C LEU A 85 61.72 54.33 17.76
N GLU A 86 61.48 54.28 19.08
CA GLU A 86 61.40 53.04 19.84
C GLU A 86 60.02 52.38 19.89
N ASP A 87 58.96 53.03 19.37
CA ASP A 87 57.62 52.41 19.28
C ASP A 87 57.13 52.35 17.82
N VAL A 88 57.88 51.68 16.94
CA VAL A 88 57.23 51.07 15.77
C VAL A 88 56.55 49.81 16.29
N GLU A 89 55.28 49.90 16.64
CA GLU A 89 54.47 48.70 16.85
C GLU A 89 54.60 47.84 15.58
N GLU A 90 55.16 46.62 15.71
CA GLU A 90 55.08 45.63 14.65
C GLU A 90 53.60 45.44 14.33
N THR A 91 53.15 46.01 13.21
CA THR A 91 51.78 45.81 12.71
C THR A 91 51.51 44.31 12.68
N GLU A 92 50.46 43.88 13.39
CA GLU A 92 50.03 42.47 13.40
C GLU A 92 49.98 41.95 11.96
N LYS A 93 50.80 40.95 11.65
CA LYS A 93 50.77 40.30 10.34
C LYS A 93 49.40 39.65 10.16
N VAL A 94 48.56 40.26 9.33
CA VAL A 94 47.30 39.66 8.89
C VAL A 94 47.60 38.31 8.26
N THR A 95 47.16 37.24 8.93
CA THR A 95 47.42 35.87 8.50
C THR A 95 46.25 35.38 7.65
N ILE A 96 46.42 35.45 6.33
CA ILE A 96 45.40 34.97 5.38
C ILE A 96 45.45 33.44 5.34
N LYS A 97 44.36 32.78 5.75
CA LYS A 97 44.23 31.34 5.61
C LYS A 97 43.82 30.98 4.19
N LYS A 98 44.72 30.34 3.45
CA LYS A 98 44.42 29.88 2.09
C LYS A 98 43.57 28.62 2.10
N THR A 99 42.48 28.65 1.35
CA THR A 99 41.62 27.49 1.15
C THR A 99 42.30 26.49 0.21
N ALA A 100 42.36 25.22 0.62
CA ALA A 100 42.90 24.16 -0.23
C ALA A 100 41.99 23.91 -1.44
N SER A 101 42.59 23.68 -2.61
CA SER A 101 41.86 23.39 -3.85
C SER A 101 41.52 21.90 -3.96
N ILE A 102 40.33 21.59 -4.46
CA ILE A 102 39.95 20.21 -4.86
C ILE A 102 40.22 20.10 -6.36
N ARG A 103 41.13 19.22 -6.77
CA ARG A 103 41.48 19.04 -8.19
C ARG A 103 40.70 17.86 -8.75
N THR A 104 39.96 18.09 -9.84
CA THR A 104 39.07 17.06 -10.37
C THR A 104 39.65 16.31 -11.56
N ASN A 105 40.61 16.91 -12.29
CA ASN A 105 41.17 16.39 -13.55
C ASN A 105 40.12 15.85 -14.55
N ASN A 106 38.87 16.33 -14.46
CA ASN A 106 37.71 15.83 -15.20
C ASN A 106 37.43 14.31 -15.05
N ASN A 107 37.77 13.73 -13.90
CA ASN A 107 37.50 12.33 -13.57
C ASN A 107 36.66 12.24 -12.29
N TRP A 108 35.54 11.51 -12.36
CA TRP A 108 34.63 11.36 -11.23
C TRP A 108 35.26 10.61 -10.05
N GLN A 109 36.05 9.57 -10.30
CA GLN A 109 36.73 8.85 -9.22
C GLN A 109 37.79 9.71 -8.52
N ASP A 110 38.57 10.47 -9.30
CA ASP A 110 39.59 11.36 -8.75
C ASP A 110 38.91 12.46 -7.91
N TYR A 111 37.78 12.99 -8.37
CA TYR A 111 36.97 13.92 -7.60
C TYR A 111 36.45 13.31 -6.29
N LEU A 112 35.96 12.07 -6.32
CA LEU A 112 35.47 11.36 -5.13
C LEU A 112 36.57 11.17 -4.08
N GLU A 113 37.79 10.84 -4.53
CA GLU A 113 38.94 10.67 -3.65
C GLU A 113 39.40 12.01 -3.04
N GLU A 114 39.48 13.06 -3.87
CA GLU A 114 39.95 14.39 -3.48
C GLU A 114 39.00 15.08 -2.50
N TYR A 115 37.67 15.01 -2.68
CA TYR A 115 36.77 15.56 -1.66
C TYR A 115 36.84 14.76 -0.36
N SER A 116 36.98 13.43 -0.41
CA SER A 116 37.11 12.61 0.81
C SER A 116 38.38 12.98 1.59
N ASN A 117 39.47 13.25 0.87
CA ASN A 117 40.72 13.71 1.46
C ASN A 117 40.57 15.12 2.06
N TYR A 118 39.93 16.05 1.35
CA TYR A 118 39.63 17.39 1.85
C TYR A 118 38.76 17.35 3.12
N ALA A 119 37.71 16.53 3.12
CA ALA A 119 36.83 16.33 4.26
C ALA A 119 37.58 15.82 5.49
N LYS A 120 38.46 14.82 5.31
CA LYS A 120 39.32 14.30 6.39
C LYS A 120 40.29 15.35 6.93
N GLN A 121 40.94 16.12 6.05
CA GLN A 121 41.87 17.18 6.45
C GLN A 121 41.17 18.26 7.28
N ASN A 122 39.91 18.56 6.97
CA ASN A 122 39.10 19.56 7.67
C ASN A 122 38.23 18.96 8.80
N SER A 123 38.47 17.70 9.20
CA SER A 123 37.72 17.01 10.27
C SER A 123 36.19 17.01 10.09
N MET A 124 35.73 16.95 8.83
CA MET A 124 34.31 16.89 8.51
C MET A 124 33.73 15.51 8.78
N ASP A 125 32.59 15.44 9.47
CA ASP A 125 31.88 14.20 9.71
C ASP A 125 30.94 13.87 8.53
N LEU A 126 31.35 12.87 7.73
CA LEU A 126 30.60 12.32 6.60
C LEU A 126 29.78 11.07 6.98
N THR A 127 29.75 10.69 8.27
CA THR A 127 28.96 9.52 8.71
C THR A 127 27.47 9.83 8.91
N PHE A 128 27.15 11.11 9.07
CA PHE A 128 25.77 11.60 9.14
C PHE A 128 25.16 11.77 7.76
N ASP A 129 23.84 11.54 7.65
CA ASP A 129 23.08 11.75 6.42
C ASP A 129 23.30 13.18 5.88
N PRO A 130 23.95 13.34 4.72
CA PRO A 130 24.30 14.65 4.20
C PRO A 130 23.07 15.51 3.97
N PHE A 131 21.93 14.91 3.58
CA PHE A 131 20.69 15.62 3.32
C PHE A 131 20.02 16.17 4.59
N VAL A 132 20.31 15.60 5.75
CA VAL A 132 19.84 16.10 7.06
C VAL A 132 20.69 17.28 7.53
N THR A 133 21.97 17.34 7.13
CA THR A 133 22.89 18.41 7.51
C THR A 133 22.95 19.57 6.53
N SER A 134 22.61 19.34 5.25
CA SER A 134 22.67 20.35 4.18
C SER A 134 21.43 21.24 4.13
N LEU A 135 20.32 20.81 4.72
CA LEU A 135 19.13 21.63 4.93
C LEU A 135 18.91 21.74 6.43
N SER A 136 18.70 22.94 6.94
CA SER A 136 18.15 23.09 8.28
C SER A 136 16.80 22.36 8.37
N GLN A 137 16.44 21.87 9.57
CA GLN A 137 15.14 21.23 9.78
C GLN A 137 13.98 22.10 9.26
N ARG A 138 14.10 23.43 9.41
CA ARG A 138 13.13 24.42 8.93
C ARG A 138 13.02 24.44 7.40
N GLU A 139 14.13 24.35 6.68
CA GLU A 139 14.15 24.31 5.21
C GLU A 139 13.57 23.01 4.67
N TYR A 140 13.91 21.87 5.30
CA TYR A 140 13.31 20.58 4.96
C TYR A 140 11.78 20.60 5.16
N GLU A 141 11.31 21.07 6.31
CA GLU A 141 9.87 21.18 6.59
C GLU A 141 9.17 22.14 5.62
N LYS A 142 9.80 23.28 5.29
CA LYS A 142 9.29 24.23 4.30
C LYS A 142 9.16 23.58 2.92
N LEU A 143 10.20 22.91 2.44
CA LEU A 143 10.20 22.22 1.15
C LEU A 143 9.13 21.12 1.09
N LYS A 144 9.05 20.32 2.16
CA LYS A 144 8.03 19.28 2.30
C LYS A 144 6.62 19.88 2.25
N ASN A 145 6.38 20.98 2.96
CA ASN A 145 5.08 21.64 2.98
C ASN A 145 4.74 22.25 1.61
N GLU A 146 5.69 22.91 0.95
CA GLU A 146 5.51 23.47 -0.39
C GLU A 146 5.08 22.40 -1.41
N ILE A 147 5.78 21.27 -1.47
CA ILE A 147 5.48 20.18 -2.41
C ILE A 147 4.14 19.52 -2.06
N ASN A 148 3.85 19.32 -0.77
CA ASN A 148 2.57 18.77 -0.32
C ASN A 148 1.40 19.70 -0.65
N ASP A 149 1.57 21.00 -0.44
CA ASP A 149 0.56 22.02 -0.74
C ASP A 149 0.31 22.13 -2.24
N GLU A 150 1.37 22.05 -3.06
CA GLU A 150 1.24 22.04 -4.52
C GLU A 150 0.44 20.82 -4.99
N PHE A 151 0.77 19.62 -4.49
CA PHE A 151 0.02 18.40 -4.78
C PHE A 151 -1.44 18.50 -4.31
N ALA A 152 -1.66 19.02 -3.10
CA ALA A 152 -2.99 19.18 -2.52
C ALA A 152 -3.86 20.15 -3.35
N LYS A 153 -3.27 21.26 -3.80
CA LYS A 153 -3.93 22.23 -4.68
C LYS A 153 -4.29 21.62 -6.04
N LYS A 154 -3.34 20.97 -6.72
CA LYS A 154 -3.56 20.37 -8.04
C LYS A 154 -4.55 19.19 -8.02
N THR A 155 -4.60 18.47 -6.90
CA THR A 155 -5.54 17.33 -6.72
C THR A 155 -6.75 17.69 -5.86
N SER A 156 -7.02 18.98 -5.66
CA SER A 156 -8.15 19.46 -4.87
C SER A 156 -9.46 19.19 -5.61
N ILE A 157 -10.45 18.69 -4.88
CA ILE A 157 -11.82 18.53 -5.36
C ILE A 157 -12.71 19.74 -5.02
N ILE A 158 -12.14 20.79 -4.41
CA ILE A 158 -12.87 22.01 -4.02
C ILE A 158 -12.98 22.92 -5.25
N ASN A 159 -13.76 22.48 -6.23
CA ASN A 159 -14.12 23.24 -7.42
C ASN A 159 -15.56 22.88 -7.85
N LYS A 160 -16.18 23.73 -8.66
CA LYS A 160 -17.60 23.58 -9.01
C LYS A 160 -17.91 22.23 -9.68
N THR A 161 -17.05 21.78 -10.58
CA THR A 161 -17.25 20.54 -11.34
C THR A 161 -17.18 19.34 -10.40
N ASP A 162 -16.08 19.18 -9.68
CA ASP A 162 -15.85 18.02 -8.81
C ASP A 162 -16.84 17.95 -7.67
N LEU A 163 -17.21 19.09 -7.07
CA LEU A 163 -18.23 19.12 -6.02
C LEU A 163 -19.62 18.74 -6.56
N SER A 164 -19.92 19.06 -7.82
CA SER A 164 -21.15 18.61 -8.48
C SER A 164 -21.14 17.11 -8.69
N PHE A 165 -20.01 16.54 -9.14
CA PHE A 165 -19.84 15.09 -9.26
C PHE A 165 -19.90 14.38 -7.92
N LEU A 166 -19.28 14.96 -6.87
CA LEU A 166 -19.38 14.44 -5.51
C LEU A 166 -20.83 14.43 -5.03
N ALA A 167 -21.59 15.50 -5.27
CA ALA A 167 -23.00 15.56 -4.91
C ALA A 167 -23.83 14.50 -5.65
N ILE A 168 -23.62 14.35 -6.96
CA ILE A 168 -24.32 13.35 -7.79
C ILE A 168 -23.96 11.92 -7.35
N ALA A 169 -22.66 11.62 -7.20
CA ALA A 169 -22.18 10.31 -6.76
C ALA A 169 -22.73 9.96 -5.37
N THR A 170 -22.67 10.92 -4.43
CA THR A 170 -23.24 10.75 -3.09
C THR A 170 -24.75 10.51 -3.16
N ALA A 171 -25.49 11.28 -3.96
CA ALA A 171 -26.93 11.11 -4.10
C ALA A 171 -27.28 9.72 -4.66
N LEU A 172 -26.58 9.24 -5.68
CA LEU A 172 -26.81 7.92 -6.27
C LEU A 172 -26.47 6.80 -5.28
N GLN A 173 -25.30 6.86 -4.65
CA GLN A 173 -24.84 5.83 -3.71
C GLN A 173 -25.74 5.80 -2.46
N VAL A 174 -26.10 6.95 -1.89
CA VAL A 174 -27.03 7.04 -0.75
C VAL A 174 -28.43 6.54 -1.13
N THR A 175 -28.95 6.93 -2.30
CA THR A 175 -30.26 6.45 -2.77
C THR A 175 -30.26 4.93 -2.87
N LYS A 176 -29.22 4.35 -3.49
CA LYS A 176 -29.07 2.89 -3.56
C LYS A 176 -29.01 2.25 -2.18
N ALA A 177 -28.24 2.82 -1.25
CA ALA A 177 -28.14 2.35 0.13
C ALA A 177 -29.48 2.41 0.89
N LEU A 178 -30.34 3.39 0.62
CA LEU A 178 -31.68 3.52 1.20
C LEU A 178 -32.72 2.59 0.54
N VAL A 179 -32.54 2.31 -0.76
CA VAL A 179 -33.40 1.37 -1.50
C VAL A 179 -33.04 -0.08 -1.21
N PHE A 180 -31.78 -0.38 -0.87
CA PHE A 180 -31.28 -1.73 -0.61
C PHE A 180 -32.18 -2.53 0.36
N PRO A 181 -32.53 -2.04 1.57
CA PRO A 181 -33.41 -2.77 2.48
C PRO A 181 -34.76 -3.16 1.88
N ILE A 182 -35.35 -2.29 1.06
CA ILE A 182 -36.67 -2.52 0.45
C ILE A 182 -36.59 -3.64 -0.58
N VAL A 183 -35.53 -3.64 -1.40
CA VAL A 183 -35.33 -4.64 -2.45
C VAL A 183 -34.87 -5.98 -1.87
N SER A 184 -33.92 -5.94 -0.92
CA SER A 184 -33.35 -7.13 -0.30
C SER A 184 -34.40 -7.90 0.51
N GLN A 185 -35.29 -7.20 1.21
CA GLN A 185 -36.40 -7.83 1.92
C GLN A 185 -37.37 -8.56 0.98
N LYS A 186 -37.70 -7.99 -0.19
CA LYS A 186 -38.60 -8.63 -1.16
C LYS A 186 -38.08 -9.96 -1.70
N VAL A 187 -36.77 -10.17 -1.66
CA VAL A 187 -36.12 -11.41 -2.07
C VAL A 187 -35.71 -12.29 -0.88
N GLY A 188 -36.15 -11.95 0.34
CA GLY A 188 -35.93 -12.74 1.56
C GLY A 188 -34.53 -12.62 2.16
N TYR A 189 -33.78 -11.55 1.89
CA TYR A 189 -32.42 -11.39 2.40
C TYR A 189 -32.34 -11.50 3.93
N GLY A 190 -31.46 -12.38 4.43
CA GLY A 190 -31.30 -12.64 5.85
C GLY A 190 -32.50 -13.38 6.49
N GLU A 191 -33.42 -13.92 5.71
CA GLU A 191 -34.55 -14.72 6.19
C GLU A 191 -34.29 -16.22 6.06
N GLY A 192 -34.81 -17.02 6.98
CA GLY A 192 -34.86 -18.46 6.80
C GLY A 192 -35.82 -18.85 5.67
N PHE A 193 -35.84 -20.13 5.30
CA PHE A 193 -36.81 -20.66 4.35
C PHE A 193 -38.11 -21.06 5.06
N ASP A 194 -39.23 -20.99 4.32
CA ASP A 194 -40.51 -21.53 4.77
C ASP A 194 -40.54 -23.06 4.61
N LYS A 195 -40.86 -23.78 5.69
CA LYS A 195 -40.95 -25.24 5.70
C LYS A 195 -42.13 -25.76 4.88
N GLU A 196 -43.21 -25.00 4.74
CA GLU A 196 -44.37 -25.45 3.97
C GLU A 196 -44.11 -25.41 2.46
N GLY A 197 -43.18 -24.57 2.02
CA GLY A 197 -42.63 -24.58 0.65
C GLY A 197 -41.63 -25.72 0.38
N ARG A 198 -41.32 -26.57 1.36
CA ARG A 198 -40.31 -27.64 1.26
C ARG A 198 -40.93 -29.04 1.40
N LYS A 199 -40.29 -30.02 0.79
CA LYS A 199 -40.76 -31.42 0.79
C LYS A 199 -40.28 -32.16 2.04
N ASN A 200 -40.98 -33.23 2.43
CA ASN A 200 -40.46 -34.15 3.44
C ASN A 200 -39.29 -34.96 2.85
N HIS A 201 -38.34 -35.38 3.69
CA HIS A 201 -37.18 -36.18 3.25
C HIS A 201 -37.57 -37.51 2.58
N ASN A 202 -38.78 -38.01 2.84
CA ASN A 202 -39.30 -39.25 2.29
C ASN A 202 -40.33 -39.03 1.16
N ASP A 203 -40.44 -37.81 0.64
CA ASP A 203 -41.37 -37.47 -0.45
C ASP A 203 -41.14 -38.38 -1.67
N LYS A 204 -42.24 -38.82 -2.30
CA LYS A 204 -42.19 -39.76 -3.43
C LYS A 204 -41.41 -39.19 -4.61
N SER A 205 -41.60 -37.90 -4.92
CA SER A 205 -40.94 -37.28 -6.06
C SER A 205 -39.43 -37.19 -5.88
N ILE A 206 -38.95 -36.97 -4.65
CA ILE A 206 -37.52 -36.98 -4.32
C ILE A 206 -36.95 -38.38 -4.55
N LYS A 207 -37.60 -39.41 -4.01
CA LYS A 207 -37.14 -40.81 -4.17
C LYS A 207 -37.14 -41.28 -5.63
N GLU A 208 -38.14 -40.87 -6.40
CA GLU A 208 -38.22 -41.15 -7.84
C GLU A 208 -37.09 -40.46 -8.60
N GLU A 209 -36.76 -39.21 -8.27
CA GLU A 209 -35.66 -38.46 -8.88
C GLU A 209 -34.28 -39.03 -8.50
N GLU A 210 -34.08 -39.42 -7.23
CA GLU A 210 -32.89 -40.14 -6.78
C GLU A 210 -32.69 -41.42 -7.57
N LYS A 211 -33.75 -42.26 -7.63
CA LYS A 211 -33.70 -43.53 -8.35
C LYS A 211 -33.41 -43.32 -9.82
N LYS A 212 -34.11 -42.38 -10.48
CA LYS A 212 -33.90 -42.04 -11.89
C LYS A 212 -32.47 -41.56 -12.15
N SER A 213 -31.89 -40.78 -11.23
CA SER A 213 -30.52 -40.29 -11.36
C SER A 213 -29.49 -41.41 -11.21
N LYS A 214 -29.71 -42.34 -10.27
CA LYS A 214 -28.88 -43.54 -10.10
C LYS A 214 -29.00 -44.49 -11.30
N ASP A 215 -30.22 -44.77 -11.76
CA ASP A 215 -30.49 -45.58 -12.94
C ASP A 215 -29.81 -44.98 -14.18
N LYS A 216 -29.93 -43.67 -14.39
CA LYS A 216 -29.24 -42.97 -15.49
C LYS A 216 -27.72 -43.10 -15.40
N PHE A 217 -27.14 -42.94 -14.22
CA PHE A 217 -25.70 -43.09 -14.03
C PHE A 217 -25.26 -44.53 -14.34
N ARG A 218 -25.99 -45.53 -13.83
CA ARG A 218 -25.76 -46.95 -14.15
C ARG A 218 -25.79 -47.17 -15.66
N ASP A 219 -26.91 -46.84 -16.31
CA ASP A 219 -27.13 -47.16 -17.73
C ASP A 219 -26.10 -46.48 -18.65
N THR A 220 -25.55 -45.33 -18.23
CA THR A 220 -24.51 -44.61 -18.98
C THR A 220 -23.11 -45.23 -18.82
N ASN A 221 -22.85 -45.92 -17.70
CA ASN A 221 -21.50 -46.39 -17.35
C ASN A 221 -21.37 -47.93 -17.31
N THR A 222 -22.48 -48.67 -17.41
CA THR A 222 -22.48 -50.13 -17.56
C THR A 222 -21.99 -50.51 -18.95
N ASN A 223 -20.96 -51.36 -19.00
CA ASN A 223 -20.40 -51.96 -20.21
C ASN A 223 -20.05 -53.44 -19.93
N GLU A 224 -19.77 -54.19 -20.99
CA GLU A 224 -19.30 -55.58 -20.88
C GLU A 224 -18.06 -55.65 -19.95
N GLY A 225 -18.14 -56.46 -18.90
CA GLY A 225 -17.07 -56.64 -17.91
C GLY A 225 -17.16 -55.81 -16.63
N ASN A 226 -18.10 -54.86 -16.51
CA ASN A 226 -18.31 -54.10 -15.25
C ASN A 226 -19.72 -54.24 -14.65
N GLU A 227 -20.58 -55.05 -15.25
CA GLU A 227 -22.03 -55.15 -14.96
C GLU A 227 -22.36 -55.50 -13.50
N ASN A 228 -21.47 -56.23 -12.82
CA ASN A 228 -21.62 -56.66 -11.43
C ASN A 228 -20.49 -56.13 -10.52
N GLY A 229 -19.83 -55.04 -10.91
CA GLY A 229 -18.74 -54.45 -10.12
C GLY A 229 -19.23 -53.82 -8.81
N GLU A 230 -18.33 -53.69 -7.82
CA GLU A 230 -18.61 -53.07 -6.50
C GLU A 230 -19.22 -51.66 -6.62
N TRP A 231 -18.90 -50.92 -7.68
CA TRP A 231 -19.46 -49.60 -7.99
C TRP A 231 -21.00 -49.59 -8.04
N MET A 232 -21.63 -50.71 -8.42
CA MET A 232 -23.09 -50.86 -8.38
C MET A 232 -23.61 -50.83 -6.94
N GLU A 233 -22.97 -51.55 -6.03
CA GLU A 233 -23.33 -51.51 -4.61
C GLU A 233 -23.12 -50.10 -4.04
N ILE A 234 -21.98 -49.48 -4.34
CA ILE A 234 -21.63 -48.11 -3.93
C ILE A 234 -22.69 -47.10 -4.38
N LEU A 235 -23.20 -47.21 -5.61
CA LEU A 235 -24.19 -46.29 -6.16
C LEU A 235 -25.55 -46.39 -5.47
N TYR A 236 -26.01 -47.61 -5.16
CA TYR A 236 -27.36 -47.84 -4.64
C TYR A 236 -27.44 -47.90 -3.12
N ARG A 237 -26.33 -48.16 -2.42
CA ARG A 237 -26.33 -48.27 -0.96
C ARG A 237 -26.68 -46.96 -0.28
N LYS A 238 -27.33 -47.07 0.89
CA LYS A 238 -27.64 -45.93 1.75
C LYS A 238 -26.34 -45.45 2.44
N PRO A 239 -25.99 -44.16 2.50
CA PRO A 239 -24.81 -43.74 3.25
C PRO A 239 -24.91 -44.03 4.76
N ILE A 240 -23.80 -44.39 5.41
CA ILE A 240 -23.77 -44.62 6.87
C ILE A 240 -24.06 -43.32 7.63
N PHE A 241 -23.57 -42.19 7.14
CA PHE A 241 -23.73 -40.89 7.79
C PHE A 241 -25.18 -40.39 7.88
N ASP A 242 -26.13 -41.03 7.17
CA ASP A 242 -27.57 -40.73 7.26
C ASP A 242 -28.26 -41.52 8.40
N THR A 243 -27.52 -42.33 9.17
CA THR A 243 -28.06 -43.04 10.36
C THR A 243 -27.69 -42.33 11.66
N THR A 244 -28.61 -42.36 12.62
CA THR A 244 -28.35 -41.92 14.01
C THR A 244 -28.20 -43.09 14.98
N LYS A 245 -28.45 -44.32 14.51
CA LYS A 245 -28.34 -45.54 15.34
C LYS A 245 -26.89 -45.78 15.72
N GLY A 246 -26.62 -46.04 17.00
CA GLY A 246 -25.27 -46.23 17.53
C GLY A 246 -24.54 -44.93 17.89
N SER A 247 -25.11 -43.75 17.59
CA SER A 247 -24.52 -42.47 18.01
C SER A 247 -24.37 -42.30 19.54
N PRO A 248 -25.30 -42.80 20.39
CA PRO A 248 -25.09 -42.74 21.85
C PRO A 248 -23.87 -43.54 22.31
N ASP A 249 -23.53 -44.62 21.62
CA ASP A 249 -22.40 -45.50 21.98
C ASP A 249 -21.04 -44.81 21.76
N ILE A 250 -21.01 -43.76 20.93
CA ILE A 250 -19.83 -42.90 20.72
C ILE A 250 -19.92 -41.56 21.47
N GLY A 251 -20.93 -41.40 22.31
CA GLY A 251 -21.12 -40.20 23.14
C GLY A 251 -21.58 -38.96 22.37
N ILE A 252 -22.15 -39.12 21.16
CA ILE A 252 -22.63 -38.00 20.34
C ILE A 252 -24.15 -38.03 20.23
N ASN A 253 -24.81 -36.93 20.61
CA ASN A 253 -26.23 -36.73 20.35
C ASN A 253 -26.41 -36.05 18.99
N MET A 254 -26.84 -36.81 17.98
CA MET A 254 -27.07 -36.29 16.62
C MET A 254 -28.43 -35.61 16.45
N GLU A 255 -29.21 -35.45 17.53
CA GLU A 255 -30.49 -34.72 17.55
C GLU A 255 -31.53 -35.22 16.52
N GLY A 256 -31.41 -36.46 16.04
CA GLY A 256 -32.39 -37.13 15.17
C GLY A 256 -32.63 -36.42 13.83
N GLY A 257 -33.58 -35.48 13.83
CA GLY A 257 -33.97 -34.69 12.66
C GLY A 257 -32.92 -33.66 12.22
N TYR A 258 -31.93 -33.36 13.08
CA TYR A 258 -30.84 -32.42 12.78
C TYR A 258 -29.50 -33.09 12.52
N HIS A 259 -29.44 -34.42 12.38
CA HIS A 259 -28.18 -35.16 12.25
C HIS A 259 -27.24 -34.65 11.16
N ARG A 260 -27.78 -34.07 10.09
CA ARG A 260 -27.04 -33.50 8.96
C ARG A 260 -26.00 -32.46 9.38
N ILE A 261 -26.29 -31.66 10.41
CA ILE A 261 -25.33 -30.65 10.93
C ILE A 261 -24.15 -31.29 11.67
N HIS A 262 -24.26 -32.56 12.07
CA HIS A 262 -23.26 -33.28 12.85
C HIS A 262 -22.36 -34.18 12.00
N THR A 263 -22.60 -34.25 10.69
CA THR A 263 -21.94 -35.19 9.78
C THR A 263 -21.48 -34.49 8.53
N LEU A 264 -20.18 -34.59 8.23
CA LEU A 264 -19.58 -33.88 7.08
C LEU A 264 -20.10 -34.39 5.73
N GLY A 265 -20.67 -35.60 5.67
CA GLY A 265 -21.32 -36.12 4.46
C GLY A 265 -22.58 -35.37 4.04
N HIS A 266 -23.14 -34.48 4.86
CA HIS A 266 -24.23 -33.59 4.42
C HIS A 266 -23.74 -32.16 4.19
N ASP A 267 -22.44 -31.87 4.39
CA ASP A 267 -21.92 -30.54 4.10
C ASP A 267 -21.79 -30.31 2.58
N PRO A 268 -22.33 -29.22 2.01
CA PRO A 268 -22.29 -28.99 0.57
C PRO A 268 -20.88 -28.86 -0.04
N VAL A 269 -19.83 -28.64 0.77
CA VAL A 269 -18.43 -28.53 0.34
C VAL A 269 -17.62 -29.72 0.83
N LEU A 270 -17.60 -29.97 2.14
CA LEU A 270 -16.84 -31.03 2.77
C LEU A 270 -17.41 -32.42 2.45
N GLY A 271 -18.69 -32.55 2.11
CA GLY A 271 -19.32 -33.81 1.68
C GLY A 271 -18.69 -34.40 0.42
N TRP A 272 -18.21 -33.56 -0.50
CA TRP A 272 -17.47 -34.03 -1.68
C TRP A 272 -16.21 -34.81 -1.34
N ILE A 273 -15.58 -34.51 -0.20
CA ILE A 273 -14.40 -35.22 0.29
C ILE A 273 -14.84 -36.31 1.26
N PHE A 274 -15.44 -35.92 2.39
CA PHE A 274 -15.74 -36.84 3.48
C PHE A 274 -16.96 -37.70 3.19
N GLY A 275 -18.04 -37.16 2.61
CA GLY A 275 -19.21 -37.94 2.19
C GLY A 275 -18.86 -38.99 1.13
N THR A 276 -18.07 -38.61 0.12
CA THR A 276 -17.56 -39.56 -0.89
C THR A 276 -16.68 -40.65 -0.26
N SER A 277 -15.72 -40.29 0.60
CA SER A 277 -14.89 -41.26 1.33
C SER A 277 -15.73 -42.16 2.25
N ASN A 278 -16.72 -41.60 2.94
CA ASN A 278 -17.65 -42.33 3.80
C ASN A 278 -18.50 -43.33 3.00
N ILE A 279 -19.00 -42.91 1.83
CA ILE A 279 -19.73 -43.78 0.90
C ILE A 279 -18.85 -44.88 0.35
N LEU A 280 -17.53 -44.70 0.19
CA LEU A 280 -16.61 -45.76 -0.29
C LEU A 280 -16.21 -46.75 0.81
N THR A 281 -16.04 -46.26 2.03
CA THR A 281 -15.37 -47.01 3.12
C THR A 281 -16.31 -47.49 4.22
N ASP A 282 -17.61 -47.25 4.08
CA ASP A 282 -18.62 -47.56 5.11
C ASP A 282 -18.31 -46.88 6.45
N THR A 283 -17.84 -45.65 6.40
CA THR A 283 -17.51 -44.84 7.57
C THR A 283 -18.47 -43.66 7.71
N ILE A 284 -18.36 -42.93 8.82
CA ILE A 284 -19.06 -41.67 9.08
C ILE A 284 -18.06 -40.69 9.68
N THR A 285 -17.93 -39.51 9.08
CA THR A 285 -17.11 -38.43 9.60
C THR A 285 -17.98 -37.36 10.26
N MET A 286 -17.72 -37.08 11.53
CA MET A 286 -18.47 -36.10 12.31
C MET A 286 -17.98 -34.66 12.05
N ASP A 287 -18.78 -33.67 12.44
CA ASP A 287 -18.45 -32.22 12.47
C ASP A 287 -17.14 -31.87 13.21
N THR A 288 -16.66 -32.77 14.06
CA THR A 288 -15.37 -32.71 14.77
C THR A 288 -14.19 -33.35 14.03
N PHE A 289 -14.39 -33.80 12.78
CA PHE A 289 -13.48 -34.64 11.99
C PHE A 289 -13.19 -36.03 12.59
N ALA A 290 -13.87 -36.41 13.68
CA ALA A 290 -13.79 -37.77 14.20
C ALA A 290 -14.52 -38.73 13.25
N THR A 291 -13.81 -39.76 12.79
CA THR A 291 -14.38 -40.77 11.89
C THR A 291 -14.58 -42.09 12.61
N TYR A 292 -15.74 -42.72 12.36
CA TYR A 292 -16.12 -44.00 12.95
C TYR A 292 -16.50 -45.01 11.88
N GLN A 293 -16.29 -46.30 12.17
CA GLN A 293 -16.71 -47.39 11.31
C GLN A 293 -18.22 -47.59 11.40
N GLY A 294 -18.87 -47.75 10.24
CA GLY A 294 -20.26 -48.18 10.14
C GLY A 294 -20.38 -49.69 10.01
N ALA A 295 -21.51 -50.22 10.48
CA ALA A 295 -21.96 -51.58 10.23
C ALA A 295 -23.25 -51.55 9.39
N ARG A 296 -23.47 -52.57 8.55
CA ARG A 296 -24.56 -52.61 7.56
C ARG A 296 -25.78 -53.43 8.00
N ASP A 297 -25.60 -54.44 8.84
CA ASP A 297 -26.67 -55.35 9.29
C ASP A 297 -26.70 -55.50 10.83
N PRO A 298 -27.50 -54.68 11.54
CA PRO A 298 -28.28 -53.54 11.04
C PRO A 298 -27.41 -52.29 10.80
N ILE A 299 -27.88 -51.36 9.95
CA ILE A 299 -27.20 -50.09 9.71
C ILE A 299 -27.06 -49.29 11.02
N ARG A 300 -25.81 -49.11 11.47
CA ARG A 300 -25.47 -48.35 12.69
C ARG A 300 -24.03 -47.84 12.66
N ILE A 301 -23.78 -46.80 13.46
CA ILE A 301 -22.44 -46.33 13.80
C ILE A 301 -21.86 -47.27 14.87
N THR A 302 -20.57 -47.58 14.79
CA THR A 302 -19.88 -48.38 15.80
C THR A 302 -18.87 -47.53 16.58
N PRO A 303 -18.46 -47.94 17.79
CA PRO A 303 -17.42 -47.24 18.54
C PRO A 303 -15.99 -47.34 17.97
N GLU A 304 -15.79 -48.14 16.93
CA GLU A 304 -14.49 -48.28 16.29
C GLU A 304 -14.12 -46.98 15.57
N ARG A 305 -13.03 -46.35 16.02
CA ARG A 305 -12.48 -45.14 15.40
C ARG A 305 -11.62 -45.52 14.20
N VAL A 306 -11.75 -44.73 13.13
CA VAL A 306 -10.91 -44.79 11.96
C VAL A 306 -10.12 -43.48 11.92
N SER A 307 -8.78 -43.54 11.86
CA SER A 307 -8.01 -42.31 11.73
C SER A 307 -8.25 -41.67 10.36
N LEU A 308 -8.01 -40.36 10.21
CA LEU A 308 -8.14 -39.71 8.90
C LEU A 308 -7.18 -40.30 7.87
N ILE A 309 -5.99 -40.72 8.29
CA ILE A 309 -5.01 -41.38 7.42
C ILE A 309 -5.60 -42.70 6.92
N ASP A 310 -6.09 -43.55 7.84
CA ASP A 310 -6.70 -44.83 7.46
C ASP A 310 -7.95 -44.64 6.59
N LEU A 311 -8.75 -43.60 6.83
CA LEU A 311 -9.91 -43.27 6.00
C LEU A 311 -9.49 -43.03 4.55
N PHE A 312 -8.45 -42.21 4.34
CA PHE A 312 -7.98 -41.88 2.99
C PHE A 312 -7.22 -43.04 2.35
N ASP A 313 -6.45 -43.81 3.11
CA ASP A 313 -5.79 -45.02 2.60
C ASP A 313 -6.82 -46.04 2.12
N ARG A 314 -7.84 -46.35 2.93
CA ARG A 314 -8.98 -47.21 2.54
C ARG A 314 -9.75 -46.63 1.35
N THR A 315 -9.91 -45.31 1.29
CA THR A 315 -10.53 -44.64 0.14
C THR A 315 -9.72 -44.92 -1.13
N ILE A 316 -8.40 -44.72 -1.10
CA ILE A 316 -7.50 -44.95 -2.22
C ILE A 316 -7.51 -46.43 -2.64
N GLU A 317 -7.54 -47.36 -1.69
CA GLU A 317 -7.69 -48.79 -1.96
C GLU A 317 -8.98 -49.10 -2.72
N LYS A 318 -10.12 -48.55 -2.27
CA LYS A 318 -11.42 -48.71 -2.95
C LYS A 318 -11.40 -48.09 -4.35
N VAL A 319 -10.75 -46.94 -4.54
CA VAL A 319 -10.61 -46.32 -5.87
C VAL A 319 -9.75 -47.20 -6.80
N LYS A 320 -8.66 -47.78 -6.29
CA LYS A 320 -7.79 -48.67 -7.08
C LYS A 320 -8.44 -50.01 -7.40
N ALA A 321 -9.33 -50.51 -6.53
CA ALA A 321 -10.01 -51.78 -6.71
C ALA A 321 -11.01 -51.79 -7.89
N GLY A 322 -11.55 -50.62 -8.27
CA GLY A 322 -12.47 -50.51 -9.39
C GLY A 322 -12.53 -49.09 -9.95
N THR A 323 -12.30 -48.96 -11.26
CA THR A 323 -12.27 -47.65 -11.95
C THR A 323 -13.57 -46.85 -11.84
N LEU A 324 -14.70 -47.54 -11.66
CA LEU A 324 -16.01 -46.90 -11.46
C LEU A 324 -16.37 -46.65 -9.99
N ASN A 325 -15.59 -47.13 -9.01
CA ASN A 325 -15.92 -46.97 -7.59
C ASN A 325 -15.97 -45.48 -7.19
N LEU A 326 -14.96 -44.70 -7.55
CA LEU A 326 -14.93 -43.27 -7.26
C LEU A 326 -16.03 -42.48 -8.01
N PRO A 327 -16.20 -42.63 -9.34
CA PRO A 327 -17.33 -42.02 -10.04
C PRO A 327 -18.69 -42.36 -9.44
N ALA A 328 -18.92 -43.63 -9.06
CA ALA A 328 -20.17 -44.06 -8.45
C ALA A 328 -20.39 -43.44 -7.07
N ALA A 329 -19.34 -43.34 -6.24
CA ALA A 329 -19.43 -42.70 -4.93
C ALA A 329 -19.70 -41.20 -5.05
N LEU A 330 -19.02 -40.49 -5.98
CA LEU A 330 -19.28 -39.08 -6.27
C LEU A 330 -20.70 -38.86 -6.79
N ALA A 331 -21.20 -39.76 -7.64
CA ALA A 331 -22.57 -39.69 -8.13
C ALA A 331 -23.58 -39.93 -6.99
N ALA A 332 -23.33 -40.92 -6.14
CA ALA A 332 -24.16 -41.21 -4.97
C ALA A 332 -24.20 -40.01 -4.00
N GLU A 333 -23.05 -39.43 -3.68
CA GLU A 333 -22.93 -38.23 -2.85
C GLU A 333 -23.69 -37.04 -3.45
N LYS A 334 -23.48 -36.76 -4.74
CA LYS A 334 -24.18 -35.69 -5.44
C LYS A 334 -25.70 -35.88 -5.38
N ILE A 335 -26.18 -37.10 -5.63
CA ILE A 335 -27.62 -37.42 -5.62
C ILE A 335 -28.18 -37.26 -4.20
N HIS A 336 -27.42 -37.68 -3.17
CA HIS A 336 -27.79 -37.57 -1.77
C HIS A 336 -27.87 -36.11 -1.30
N LEU A 337 -26.86 -35.29 -1.60
CA LEU A 337 -26.92 -33.84 -1.31
C LEU A 337 -28.09 -33.19 -2.05
N LYS A 338 -28.34 -33.59 -3.31
CA LYS A 338 -29.42 -33.03 -4.11
C LYS A 338 -30.81 -33.36 -3.56
N SER A 339 -30.99 -34.58 -3.04
CA SER A 339 -32.27 -34.98 -2.45
C SER A 339 -32.55 -34.28 -1.12
N ASP A 340 -31.50 -33.89 -0.40
CA ASP A 340 -31.59 -33.17 0.87
C ASP A 340 -31.84 -31.66 0.72
N GLU A 341 -31.32 -31.03 -0.34
CA GLU A 341 -31.35 -29.59 -0.62
C GLU A 341 -32.74 -28.93 -0.45
N PHE A 342 -33.81 -29.58 -0.93
CA PHE A 342 -35.18 -29.02 -0.91
C PHE A 342 -36.10 -29.61 0.15
N THR A 343 -35.52 -30.28 1.15
CA THR A 343 -36.29 -30.87 2.25
C THR A 343 -36.60 -29.85 3.36
N LYS A 344 -37.54 -30.18 4.25
CA LYS A 344 -37.86 -29.37 5.44
C LYS A 344 -36.69 -29.19 6.42
N ALA A 345 -35.63 -30.00 6.30
CA ALA A 345 -34.37 -29.83 7.04
C ALA A 345 -33.34 -29.03 6.23
N GLY A 346 -33.29 -29.23 4.91
CA GLY A 346 -32.28 -28.60 4.05
C GLY A 346 -30.87 -29.13 4.30
N LEU A 347 -29.88 -28.45 3.74
CA LEU A 347 -28.46 -28.72 3.96
C LEU A 347 -27.84 -27.67 4.90
N PRO A 348 -26.86 -28.04 5.73
CA PRO A 348 -26.17 -27.08 6.60
C PRO A 348 -25.47 -25.98 5.79
N VAL A 349 -25.20 -24.85 6.45
CA VAL A 349 -24.39 -23.79 5.87
C VAL A 349 -22.97 -24.32 5.68
N PRO A 350 -22.40 -24.28 4.46
CA PRO A 350 -21.14 -24.96 4.17
C PRO A 350 -20.01 -24.64 5.15
N ILE A 351 -19.31 -25.67 5.61
CA ILE A 351 -18.11 -25.64 6.47
C ILE A 351 -18.40 -25.16 7.90
N LEU A 352 -19.53 -24.49 8.13
CA LEU A 352 -19.78 -23.72 9.34
C LEU A 352 -19.90 -24.59 10.59
N GLU A 353 -20.37 -25.82 10.45
CA GLU A 353 -20.46 -26.81 11.52
C GLU A 353 -19.10 -27.17 12.12
N THR A 354 -18.02 -27.04 11.35
CA THR A 354 -16.65 -27.33 11.83
C THR A 354 -15.98 -26.11 12.46
N ILE A 355 -16.24 -24.91 11.94
CA ILE A 355 -15.56 -23.67 12.36
C ILE A 355 -16.31 -22.98 13.50
N ALA A 356 -17.64 -22.95 13.42
CA ALA A 356 -18.51 -22.31 14.40
C ALA A 356 -19.75 -23.17 14.71
N PRO A 357 -19.59 -24.34 15.36
CA PRO A 357 -20.67 -25.32 15.55
C PRO A 357 -21.94 -24.74 16.20
N LYS A 358 -21.77 -23.88 17.21
CA LYS A 358 -22.90 -23.21 17.89
C LYS A 358 -23.68 -22.30 16.95
N LEU A 359 -22.98 -21.55 16.10
CA LEU A 359 -23.62 -20.68 15.11
C LEU A 359 -24.30 -21.51 14.03
N ALA A 360 -23.63 -22.54 13.53
CA ALA A 360 -24.17 -23.46 12.52
C ALA A 360 -25.47 -24.12 13.00
N GLY A 361 -25.47 -24.66 14.23
CA GLY A 361 -26.66 -25.26 14.84
C GLY A 361 -27.80 -24.25 15.04
N ASN A 362 -27.51 -23.02 15.48
CA ASN A 362 -28.52 -21.98 15.64
C ASN A 362 -29.15 -21.58 14.29
N LEU A 363 -28.33 -21.35 13.26
CA LEU A 363 -28.79 -21.01 11.91
C LEU A 363 -29.63 -22.14 11.33
N TYR A 364 -29.13 -23.38 11.39
CA TYR A 364 -29.82 -24.54 10.85
C TYR A 364 -31.17 -24.78 11.55
N LYS A 365 -31.22 -24.67 12.89
CA LYS A 365 -32.46 -24.77 13.67
C LYS A 365 -33.43 -23.62 13.41
N SER A 366 -32.93 -22.45 13.01
CA SER A 366 -33.73 -21.29 12.59
C SER A 366 -34.19 -21.34 11.13
N GLN A 367 -33.95 -22.46 10.44
CA GLN A 367 -34.28 -22.70 9.03
C GLN A 367 -33.48 -21.82 8.07
N TYR A 368 -32.21 -21.59 8.41
CA TYR A 368 -31.25 -20.96 7.52
C TYR A 368 -30.28 -22.04 7.02
N ASP A 369 -30.42 -22.43 5.75
CA ASP A 369 -29.68 -23.51 5.10
C ASP A 369 -28.67 -22.98 4.06
N ALA A 370 -27.99 -23.89 3.38
CA ALA A 370 -27.07 -23.57 2.28
C ALA A 370 -27.71 -22.71 1.17
N LEU A 371 -29.00 -22.91 0.88
CA LEU A 371 -29.71 -22.15 -0.14
C LEU A 371 -30.03 -20.73 0.31
N CYS A 372 -30.36 -20.54 1.59
CA CYS A 372 -30.48 -19.21 2.19
C CYS A 372 -29.15 -18.44 2.08
N LEU A 373 -28.02 -19.09 2.40
CA LEU A 373 -26.70 -18.48 2.21
C LEU A 373 -26.44 -18.13 0.74
N SER A 374 -26.71 -19.05 -0.19
CA SER A 374 -26.51 -18.82 -1.63
C SER A 374 -27.33 -17.63 -2.15
N ARG A 375 -28.61 -17.56 -1.73
CA ARG A 375 -29.49 -16.42 -2.02
C ARG A 375 -28.91 -15.12 -1.46
N ASP A 376 -28.48 -15.12 -0.21
CA ASP A 376 -27.97 -13.91 0.45
C ASP A 376 -26.64 -13.44 -0.15
N LEU A 377 -25.74 -14.36 -0.49
CA LEU A 377 -24.51 -14.07 -1.25
C LEU A 377 -24.81 -13.47 -2.62
N LYS A 378 -25.84 -13.97 -3.32
CA LYS A 378 -26.28 -13.39 -4.59
C LYS A 378 -26.80 -11.97 -4.43
N VAL A 379 -27.56 -11.69 -3.37
CA VAL A 379 -28.03 -10.32 -3.05
C VAL A 379 -26.84 -9.40 -2.76
N ILE A 380 -25.89 -9.84 -1.92
CA ILE A 380 -24.67 -9.08 -1.61
C ILE A 380 -23.87 -8.79 -2.88
N GLY A 381 -23.62 -9.81 -3.71
CA GLY A 381 -22.87 -9.65 -4.97
C GLY A 381 -23.57 -8.73 -5.96
N THR A 382 -24.89 -8.83 -6.09
CA THR A 382 -25.70 -7.93 -6.93
C THR A 382 -25.58 -6.50 -6.43
N SER A 383 -25.68 -6.29 -5.12
CA SER A 383 -25.55 -4.98 -4.50
C SER A 383 -24.18 -4.35 -4.73
N ALA A 384 -23.10 -5.15 -4.61
CA ALA A 384 -21.74 -4.71 -4.92
C ALA A 384 -21.58 -4.32 -6.40
N ALA A 385 -22.11 -5.14 -7.31
CA ALA A 385 -22.07 -4.86 -8.75
C ALA A 385 -22.78 -3.56 -9.13
N ILE A 386 -23.92 -3.26 -8.50
CA ILE A 386 -24.63 -1.98 -8.70
C ILE A 386 -23.78 -0.80 -8.21
N SER A 387 -23.14 -0.91 -7.04
CA SER A 387 -22.24 0.16 -6.54
C SER A 387 -21.06 0.37 -7.49
N MET A 388 -20.41 -0.69 -7.96
CA MET A 388 -19.34 -0.60 -8.96
C MET A 388 -19.82 0.02 -10.27
N LEU A 389 -21.03 -0.30 -10.72
CA LEU A 389 -21.60 0.31 -11.93
C LEU A 389 -21.79 1.82 -11.78
N ILE A 390 -22.28 2.28 -10.61
CA ILE A 390 -22.37 3.71 -10.30
C ILE A 390 -20.97 4.34 -10.35
N ASP A 391 -19.98 3.71 -9.71
CA ASP A 391 -18.61 4.23 -9.68
C ASP A 391 -17.97 4.30 -11.07
N ILE A 392 -18.21 3.30 -11.92
CA ILE A 392 -17.76 3.28 -13.32
C ILE A 392 -18.40 4.43 -14.11
N ILE A 393 -19.72 4.63 -13.97
CA ILE A 393 -20.43 5.71 -14.67
C ILE A 393 -19.88 7.07 -14.22
N ILE A 394 -19.75 7.29 -12.90
CA ILE A 394 -19.20 8.54 -12.36
C ILE A 394 -17.76 8.74 -12.83
N GLY A 395 -16.92 7.70 -12.77
CA GLY A 395 -15.54 7.77 -13.21
C GLY A 395 -15.41 8.13 -14.69
N LEU A 396 -16.14 7.44 -15.56
CA LEU A 396 -16.11 7.69 -17.00
C LEU A 396 -16.61 9.10 -17.34
N VAL A 397 -17.73 9.53 -16.77
CA VAL A 397 -18.30 10.85 -17.06
C VAL A 397 -17.43 11.96 -16.48
N HIS A 398 -16.86 11.78 -15.28
CA HIS A 398 -15.91 12.74 -14.71
C HIS A 398 -14.64 12.85 -15.57
N SER A 399 -14.11 11.74 -16.07
CA SER A 399 -12.95 11.73 -16.98
C SER A 399 -13.15 12.50 -18.28
N LEU A 400 -14.38 12.72 -18.75
CA LEU A 400 -14.67 13.57 -19.91
C LEU A 400 -14.40 15.06 -19.66
N TYR A 401 -14.28 15.48 -18.40
CA TYR A 401 -13.98 16.85 -18.01
C TYR A 401 -12.48 17.13 -17.84
N TYR A 402 -11.63 16.13 -18.11
CA TYR A 402 -10.18 16.30 -18.07
C TYR A 402 -9.70 17.28 -19.14
N ASP A 403 -8.94 18.27 -18.71
CA ASP A 403 -8.26 19.25 -19.56
C ASP A 403 -6.76 19.22 -19.29
N ALA A 404 -5.96 18.80 -20.27
CA ALA A 404 -4.51 18.64 -20.11
C ALA A 404 -3.78 19.94 -19.76
N ASP A 405 -4.33 21.10 -20.16
CA ASP A 405 -3.71 22.40 -19.90
C ASP A 405 -3.95 22.88 -18.46
N LYS A 406 -5.04 22.40 -17.82
CA LYS A 406 -5.45 22.83 -16.47
C LYS A 406 -5.17 21.79 -15.40
N ASP A 407 -5.31 20.51 -15.73
CA ASP A 407 -5.39 19.43 -14.75
C ASP A 407 -4.08 18.63 -14.61
N GLY A 408 -3.06 18.95 -15.42
CA GLY A 408 -1.76 18.28 -15.37
C GLY A 408 -1.79 16.90 -16.01
N THR A 409 -1.31 15.87 -15.31
CA THR A 409 -1.33 14.50 -15.84
C THR A 409 -2.69 13.84 -15.63
N LYS A 410 -3.01 12.85 -16.46
CA LYS A 410 -4.23 12.04 -16.29
C LYS A 410 -4.32 11.40 -14.90
N ASP A 411 -3.19 10.92 -14.37
CA ASP A 411 -3.15 10.29 -13.05
C ASP A 411 -3.46 11.30 -11.93
N MET A 412 -3.02 12.55 -12.06
CA MET A 412 -3.38 13.61 -11.11
C MET A 412 -4.87 13.95 -11.17
N PHE A 413 -5.48 13.95 -12.35
CA PHE A 413 -6.92 14.10 -12.47
C PHE A 413 -7.67 12.88 -11.93
N GLU A 414 -7.15 11.67 -12.15
CA GLU A 414 -7.72 10.43 -11.61
C GLU A 414 -7.69 10.41 -10.07
N VAL A 415 -6.70 11.02 -9.43
CA VAL A 415 -6.71 11.24 -7.97
C VAL A 415 -7.97 12.00 -7.53
N ARG A 416 -8.42 13.00 -8.30
CA ARG A 416 -9.67 13.74 -7.98
C ARG A 416 -10.89 12.84 -8.14
N THR A 417 -10.97 12.07 -9.23
CA THR A 417 -12.03 11.06 -9.44
C THR A 417 -12.10 10.08 -8.26
N ARG A 418 -10.97 9.50 -7.87
CA ARG A 418 -10.90 8.52 -6.78
C ARG A 418 -11.27 9.12 -5.42
N LYS A 419 -10.89 10.37 -5.14
CA LYS A 419 -11.37 11.10 -3.95
C LYS A 419 -12.90 11.24 -3.95
N ILE A 420 -13.50 11.58 -5.08
CA ILE A 420 -14.96 11.67 -5.22
C ILE A 420 -15.62 10.32 -4.92
N LEU A 421 -15.15 9.24 -5.53
CA LEU A 421 -15.68 7.88 -5.34
C LEU A 421 -15.50 7.40 -3.90
N LEU A 422 -14.32 7.59 -3.31
CA LEU A 422 -14.04 7.23 -1.92
C LEU A 422 -14.97 7.95 -0.94
N ILE A 423 -15.11 9.28 -1.07
CA ILE A 423 -15.94 10.08 -0.15
C ILE A 423 -17.41 9.71 -0.30
N SER A 424 -17.92 9.64 -1.54
CA SER A 424 -19.33 9.30 -1.80
C SER A 424 -19.70 7.90 -1.29
N ASN A 425 -18.88 6.89 -1.55
CA ASN A 425 -19.08 5.53 -1.02
C ASN A 425 -19.00 5.50 0.52
N THR A 426 -18.06 6.23 1.10
CA THR A 426 -17.94 6.35 2.57
C THR A 426 -19.19 6.95 3.20
N ILE A 427 -19.73 8.02 2.62
CA ILE A 427 -20.98 8.66 3.08
C ILE A 427 -22.16 7.69 2.95
N ALA A 428 -22.29 7.00 1.81
CA ALA A 428 -23.38 6.05 1.58
C ALA A 428 -23.33 4.87 2.56
N THR A 429 -22.16 4.26 2.75
CA THR A 429 -21.96 3.16 3.69
C THR A 429 -22.21 3.61 5.13
N THR A 430 -21.71 4.78 5.53
CA THR A 430 -21.97 5.33 6.87
C THR A 430 -23.47 5.58 7.08
N SER A 431 -24.16 6.09 6.06
CA SER A 431 -25.61 6.32 6.10
C SER A 431 -26.40 5.01 6.24
N ASN A 432 -26.01 3.97 5.50
CA ASN A 432 -26.63 2.64 5.60
C ASN A 432 -26.36 1.96 6.94
N LEU A 433 -25.15 2.11 7.50
CA LEU A 433 -24.81 1.64 8.84
C LEU A 433 -25.68 2.33 9.90
N ILE A 434 -25.83 3.65 9.82
CA ILE A 434 -26.71 4.42 10.72
C ILE A 434 -28.16 3.91 10.57
N LEU A 435 -28.67 3.75 9.35
CA LEU A 435 -30.00 3.22 9.12
C LEU A 435 -30.19 1.85 9.78
N SER A 436 -29.24 0.94 9.58
CA SER A 436 -29.28 -0.41 10.15
C SER A 436 -29.23 -0.41 11.69
N ALA A 437 -28.41 0.48 12.28
CA ALA A 437 -28.30 0.65 13.71
C ALA A 437 -29.56 1.26 14.34
N VAL A 438 -30.11 2.33 13.74
CA VAL A 438 -31.32 3.03 14.21
C VAL A 438 -32.54 2.11 14.12
N THR A 439 -32.66 1.36 13.03
CA THR A 439 -33.75 0.38 12.85
C THR A 439 -33.54 -0.90 13.65
N LYS A 440 -32.36 -1.08 14.27
CA LYS A 440 -31.95 -2.30 14.98
C LYS A 440 -32.14 -3.57 14.15
N ASN A 441 -32.02 -3.45 12.83
CA ASN A 441 -32.23 -4.55 11.90
C ASN A 441 -30.96 -4.75 11.05
N PRO A 442 -30.12 -5.75 11.36
CA PRO A 442 -28.89 -6.00 10.61
C PRO A 442 -29.15 -6.41 9.15
N LYS A 443 -30.38 -6.85 8.80
CA LYS A 443 -30.75 -7.17 7.41
C LYS A 443 -30.83 -5.94 6.51
N ASN A 444 -30.89 -4.75 7.09
CA ASN A 444 -30.85 -3.49 6.35
C ASN A 444 -29.43 -3.14 5.89
N LEU A 445 -28.41 -3.85 6.39
CA LEU A 445 -27.02 -3.58 6.09
C LEU A 445 -26.68 -4.01 4.66
N ASP A 446 -26.26 -3.05 3.86
CA ASP A 446 -25.76 -3.25 2.51
C ASP A 446 -24.29 -3.70 2.53
N ILE A 447 -24.10 -5.00 2.79
CA ILE A 447 -22.76 -5.60 2.81
C ILE A 447 -22.05 -5.44 1.46
N GLY A 448 -22.80 -5.47 0.35
CA GLY A 448 -22.22 -5.30 -0.99
C GLY A 448 -21.62 -3.91 -1.19
N GLY A 449 -22.35 -2.86 -0.80
CA GLY A 449 -21.84 -1.48 -0.82
C GLY A 449 -20.67 -1.25 0.15
N LEU A 450 -20.71 -1.87 1.33
CA LEU A 450 -19.61 -1.85 2.29
C LEU A 450 -18.32 -2.45 1.69
N LEU A 451 -18.41 -3.60 1.00
CA LEU A 451 -17.25 -4.22 0.34
C LEU A 451 -16.63 -3.32 -0.73
N VAL A 452 -17.46 -2.62 -1.53
CA VAL A 452 -16.98 -1.66 -2.52
C VAL A 452 -16.28 -0.47 -1.84
N THR A 453 -16.85 0.04 -0.74
CA THR A 453 -16.23 1.11 0.05
C THR A 453 -14.87 0.70 0.62
N LEU A 454 -14.76 -0.53 1.15
CA LEU A 454 -13.48 -1.08 1.61
C LEU A 454 -12.48 -1.20 0.46
N SER A 455 -12.92 -1.63 -0.72
CA SER A 455 -12.06 -1.66 -1.91
C SER A 455 -11.50 -0.27 -2.24
N HIS A 456 -12.33 0.78 -2.24
CA HIS A 456 -11.86 2.16 -2.43
C HIS A 456 -10.89 2.58 -1.32
N LEU A 457 -11.20 2.28 -0.06
CA LEU A 457 -10.35 2.64 1.07
C LEU A 457 -8.93 2.09 0.95
N PHE A 458 -8.75 0.87 0.42
CA PHE A 458 -7.42 0.29 0.25
C PHE A 458 -6.78 0.56 -1.12
N CYS A 459 -7.55 0.45 -2.21
CA CYS A 459 -7.01 0.57 -3.56
C CYS A 459 -6.77 2.03 -3.96
N ASP A 460 -7.71 2.94 -3.67
CA ASP A 460 -7.60 4.33 -4.08
C ASP A 460 -6.56 5.07 -3.24
N THR A 461 -6.51 4.83 -1.93
CA THR A 461 -5.49 5.44 -1.07
C THR A 461 -4.09 5.04 -1.52
N ARG A 462 -3.87 3.76 -1.87
CA ARG A 462 -2.60 3.29 -2.44
C ARG A 462 -2.28 3.98 -3.76
N PHE A 463 -3.26 4.12 -4.66
CA PHE A 463 -3.07 4.86 -5.92
C PHE A 463 -2.67 6.31 -5.66
N ILE A 464 -3.39 7.01 -4.77
CA ILE A 464 -3.11 8.42 -4.43
C ILE A 464 -1.70 8.57 -3.85
N VAL A 465 -1.27 7.64 -2.99
CA VAL A 465 0.09 7.64 -2.43
C VAL A 465 1.14 7.43 -3.52
N ASN A 466 0.91 6.52 -4.46
CA ASN A 466 1.84 6.29 -5.57
C ASN A 466 1.97 7.52 -6.47
N VAL A 467 0.84 8.12 -6.88
CA VAL A 467 0.86 9.35 -7.69
C VAL A 467 1.52 10.51 -6.92
N LYS A 468 1.29 10.60 -5.61
CA LYS A 468 1.95 11.60 -4.76
C LYS A 468 3.46 11.37 -4.69
N LYS A 469 3.90 10.12 -4.59
CA LYS A 469 5.33 9.77 -4.60
C LYS A 469 5.98 10.19 -5.92
N GLU A 470 5.38 9.81 -7.05
CA GLU A 470 5.87 10.20 -8.38
C GLU A 470 5.90 11.72 -8.56
N PHE A 471 4.89 12.44 -8.04
CA PHE A 471 4.85 13.89 -8.04
C PHE A 471 6.03 14.51 -7.26
N ILE A 472 6.29 14.01 -6.05
CA ILE A 472 7.41 14.48 -5.21
C ILE A 472 8.75 14.23 -5.92
N GLU A 473 8.95 13.03 -6.45
CA GLU A 473 10.17 12.65 -7.17
C GLU A 473 10.40 13.58 -8.36
N ASN A 474 9.39 13.80 -9.20
CA ASN A 474 9.50 14.71 -10.35
C ASN A 474 9.84 16.14 -9.93
N ARG A 475 9.26 16.64 -8.83
CA ARG A 475 9.53 18.01 -8.36
C ARG A 475 10.95 18.17 -7.83
N ILE A 476 11.49 17.13 -7.19
CA ILE A 476 12.89 17.10 -6.75
C ILE A 476 13.81 17.13 -7.99
N TYR A 477 13.53 16.30 -9.00
CA TYR A 477 14.34 16.28 -10.23
C TYR A 477 14.30 17.60 -10.99
N GLU A 478 13.15 18.25 -11.09
CA GLU A 478 13.04 19.58 -11.69
C GLU A 478 13.92 20.61 -10.98
N LYS A 479 13.86 20.66 -9.64
CA LYS A 479 14.71 21.57 -8.86
C LYS A 479 16.19 21.29 -9.10
N ILE A 480 16.61 20.02 -9.12
CA ILE A 480 18.00 19.64 -9.42
C ILE A 480 18.40 20.10 -10.83
N GLU A 481 17.53 19.90 -11.84
CA GLU A 481 17.81 20.32 -13.22
C GLU A 481 17.93 21.85 -13.35
N ASP A 482 17.11 22.60 -12.62
CA ASP A 482 17.16 24.06 -12.60
C ASP A 482 18.44 24.58 -11.92
N GLU A 483 18.85 23.97 -10.80
CA GLU A 483 20.12 24.29 -10.12
C GLU A 483 21.33 23.95 -10.99
N LEU A 484 21.34 22.80 -11.69
CA LEU A 484 22.41 22.44 -12.62
C LEU A 484 22.57 23.47 -13.74
N LYS A 485 21.46 23.93 -14.34
CA LYS A 485 21.50 25.00 -15.37
C LYS A 485 22.05 26.30 -14.80
N ALA A 486 21.66 26.67 -13.57
CA ALA A 486 22.17 27.87 -12.92
C ALA A 486 23.69 27.78 -12.67
N ILE A 487 24.20 26.60 -12.31
CA ILE A 487 25.64 26.33 -12.17
C ILE A 487 26.35 26.50 -13.51
N ASP A 488 25.84 25.87 -14.58
CA ASP A 488 26.42 25.98 -15.93
C ASP A 488 26.49 27.46 -16.38
N GLU A 489 25.41 28.21 -16.19
CA GLU A 489 25.36 29.65 -16.53
C GLU A 489 26.36 30.49 -15.71
N ASN A 490 26.56 30.15 -14.44
CA ASN A 490 27.51 30.86 -13.58
C ASN A 490 28.96 30.52 -13.94
N GLN A 491 29.23 29.26 -14.30
CA GLN A 491 30.53 28.82 -14.79
C GLN A 491 30.92 29.57 -16.08
N ASP A 492 29.99 29.69 -17.02
CA ASP A 492 30.21 30.45 -18.26
C ASP A 492 30.53 31.93 -17.99
N LYS A 493 29.84 32.55 -17.03
CA LYS A 493 30.10 33.94 -16.61
C LYS A 493 31.49 34.10 -15.98
N LEU A 494 31.90 33.16 -15.13
CA LEU A 494 33.22 33.17 -14.50
C LEU A 494 34.34 33.04 -15.53
N PHE A 495 34.22 32.11 -16.48
CA PHE A 495 35.20 31.99 -17.56
C PHE A 495 35.27 33.26 -18.42
N ALA A 496 34.13 33.88 -18.71
CA ALA A 496 34.10 35.15 -19.42
C ALA A 496 34.80 36.28 -18.63
N TYR A 497 34.63 36.33 -17.31
CA TYR A 497 35.31 37.30 -16.43
C TYR A 497 36.83 37.09 -16.42
N GLU A 498 37.31 35.85 -16.24
CA GLU A 498 38.74 35.52 -16.27
C GLU A 498 39.37 35.84 -17.62
N TYR A 499 38.69 35.53 -18.72
CA TYR A 499 39.16 35.84 -20.08
C TYR A 499 39.31 37.35 -20.30
N ASN A 500 38.39 38.16 -19.76
CA ASN A 500 38.43 39.61 -19.91
C ASN A 500 39.51 40.26 -19.02
N ASN A 501 39.74 39.76 -17.81
CA ASN A 501 40.73 40.32 -16.89
C ASN A 501 42.16 39.81 -17.09
N SER A 502 42.36 38.61 -17.65
CA SER A 502 43.69 38.12 -18.03
C SER A 502 44.34 38.94 -19.17
N LYS A 503 43.54 39.62 -20.00
CA LYS A 503 44.06 40.59 -20.99
C LYS A 503 44.48 41.93 -20.39
N GLY A 504 43.98 42.31 -19.21
CA GLY A 504 44.35 43.55 -18.52
C GLY A 504 45.70 43.49 -17.81
N ILE A 505 46.16 42.29 -17.45
CA ILE A 505 47.40 42.08 -16.67
C ILE A 505 48.64 41.93 -17.57
N GLN A 506 48.49 41.76 -18.89
CA GLN A 506 49.64 41.71 -19.82
C GLN A 506 50.16 43.09 -20.28
N PHE A 507 49.64 44.20 -19.74
CA PHE A 507 50.05 45.57 -20.10
C PHE A 507 50.34 46.49 -18.89
N LEU A 508 50.87 45.93 -17.81
CA LEU A 508 51.66 46.63 -16.79
C LEU A 508 52.96 45.88 -16.61
#